data_AF-A0A7S1B0J2-F1
#
_entry.id   AF-A0A7S1B0J2-F1
#
_cell.length_a   1.000
_cell.length_b   1.000
_cell.length_c   1.000
_cell.angle_alpha   90.00
_cell.angle_beta   90.00
_cell.angle_gamma   90.00
#
_symmetry.space_group_name_H-M   'P 1'
#
loop_
_entity.id
_entity.type
_entity.pdbx_description
1 polymer ?
#
loop_
_entity_poly.entity_id
_entity_poly.type
_entity_poly.pdbx_seq_one_letter_code
_entity_poly.pdbx_strand_id
1 'polypeptide(L)'
;GRDLEESLRERFKVLSSNISIPGNGEQEQMLDKIHADHYTDAETIVFVDTDTVLALDLTRDQLFDSEGKPYLCYRHVGECAPYCGDWMQNFVKPMLGEGDGLNYEFMCRLGQAYRSNIFPKLRERVQNLKGDEWNNYVSSALNGGASPWSEGDG
;
A
#
# COMPACT_ATOMS: atom_id res chain seq x y z
N GLY A 1 -24.78 -17.89 -3.07
CA GLY A 1 -23.40 -17.40 -2.86
C GLY A 1 -22.96 -16.73 -4.13
N ARG A 2 -22.05 -15.77 -4.08
CA ARG A 2 -21.61 -14.99 -5.25
C ARG A 2 -21.16 -15.93 -6.38
N ASP A 3 -21.92 -15.99 -7.47
CA ASP A 3 -21.73 -16.95 -8.58
C ASP A 3 -20.64 -16.48 -9.54
N LEU A 4 -19.39 -16.43 -9.07
CA LEU A 4 -18.23 -16.41 -9.96
C LEU A 4 -17.97 -17.82 -10.47
N GLU A 5 -17.60 -17.97 -11.74
CA GLU A 5 -17.15 -19.25 -12.30
C GLU A 5 -15.98 -19.84 -11.48
N GLU A 6 -15.90 -21.17 -11.40
CA GLU A 6 -14.87 -21.85 -10.60
C GLU A 6 -13.46 -21.45 -11.02
N SER A 7 -13.20 -21.35 -12.31
CA SER A 7 -11.95 -20.86 -12.89
C SER A 7 -11.56 -19.45 -12.43
N LEU A 8 -12.54 -18.58 -12.16
CA LEU A 8 -12.30 -17.24 -11.63
C LEU A 8 -12.06 -17.28 -10.12
N ARG A 9 -12.78 -18.13 -9.39
CA ARG A 9 -12.60 -18.30 -7.94
C ARG A 9 -11.23 -18.86 -7.59
N GLU A 10 -10.75 -19.83 -8.35
CA GLU A 10 -9.43 -20.47 -8.15
C GLU A 10 -8.26 -19.50 -8.37
N ARG A 11 -8.48 -18.38 -9.06
CA ARG A 11 -7.47 -17.31 -9.22
C ARG A 11 -7.30 -16.47 -7.96
N PHE A 12 -8.32 -16.40 -7.10
CA PHE A 12 -8.25 -15.65 -5.84
C PHE A 12 -7.62 -16.51 -4.75
N LYS A 13 -6.39 -16.16 -4.37
CA LYS A 13 -5.77 -16.68 -3.15
C LYS A 13 -6.12 -15.74 -2.00
N VAL A 14 -6.92 -16.24 -1.06
CA VAL A 14 -7.19 -15.54 0.20
C VAL A 14 -6.13 -15.96 1.21
N LEU A 15 -5.31 -15.00 1.64
CA LEU A 15 -4.28 -15.21 2.65
C LEU A 15 -4.70 -14.49 3.93
N SER A 16 -4.46 -15.14 5.08
CA SER A 16 -4.62 -14.48 6.37
C SER A 16 -3.51 -13.44 6.59
N SER A 17 -3.83 -12.37 7.30
CA SER A 17 -2.80 -11.44 7.79
C SER A 17 -1.83 -12.16 8.72
N ASN A 18 -0.54 -11.86 8.57
CA ASN A 18 0.53 -12.22 9.52
C ASN A 18 0.70 -11.13 10.60
N ILE A 19 0.03 -9.99 10.46
CA ILE A 19 0.02 -8.91 11.43
C ILE A 19 -1.19 -9.11 12.36
N SER A 20 -0.99 -8.90 13.65
CA SER A 20 -2.07 -8.87 14.62
C SER A 20 -1.93 -7.65 15.52
N ILE A 21 -2.96 -6.81 15.54
CA ILE A 21 -3.05 -5.68 16.48
C ILE A 21 -4.47 -5.68 17.05
N PRO A 22 -4.72 -6.47 18.12
CA PRO A 22 -6.04 -6.62 18.70
C PRO A 22 -6.67 -5.27 19.05
N GLY A 23 -7.87 -5.02 18.51
CA GLY A 23 -8.61 -3.78 18.74
C GLY A 23 -8.20 -2.59 17.86
N ASN A 24 -7.27 -2.77 16.91
CA ASN A 24 -6.90 -1.71 15.96
C ASN A 24 -6.63 -2.24 14.54
N GLY A 25 -7.72 -2.40 13.77
CA GLY A 25 -7.66 -2.85 12.38
C GLY A 25 -7.00 -1.86 11.40
N GLU A 26 -6.95 -0.57 11.74
CA GLU A 26 -6.28 0.44 10.90
C GLU A 26 -4.77 0.22 10.90
N GLN A 27 -4.17 0.07 12.09
CA GLN A 27 -2.74 -0.20 12.20
C GLN A 27 -2.37 -1.58 11.65
N GLU A 28 -3.24 -2.57 11.82
CA GLU A 28 -3.08 -3.89 11.21
C GLU A 28 -3.01 -3.78 9.69
N GLN A 29 -3.97 -3.08 9.07
CA GLN A 29 -3.98 -2.85 7.63
C GLN A 29 -2.73 -2.08 7.15
N MET A 30 -2.28 -1.07 7.89
CA MET A 30 -1.09 -0.29 7.54
C MET A 30 0.18 -1.15 7.57
N LEU A 31 0.36 -1.94 8.62
CA LEU A 31 1.51 -2.83 8.73
C LEU A 31 1.42 -3.99 7.72
N ASP A 32 0.24 -4.44 7.36
CA ASP A 32 0.08 -5.41 6.27
C ASP A 32 0.53 -4.83 4.94
N LYS A 33 0.15 -3.58 4.65
CA LYS A 33 0.57 -2.90 3.41
C LYS A 33 2.09 -2.75 3.33
N ILE A 34 2.77 -2.37 4.42
CA ILE A 34 4.23 -2.19 4.41
C ILE A 34 5.01 -3.53 4.39
N HIS A 35 4.35 -4.64 4.73
CA HIS A 35 4.91 -6.01 4.67
C HIS A 35 4.27 -6.87 3.57
N ALA A 36 3.62 -6.24 2.57
CA ALA A 36 2.87 -6.97 1.55
C ALA A 36 3.76 -7.94 0.74
N ASP A 37 5.05 -7.64 0.60
CA ASP A 37 6.07 -8.49 -0.02
C ASP A 37 6.33 -9.80 0.73
N HIS A 38 5.88 -9.96 1.97
CA HIS A 38 5.99 -11.23 2.70
C HIS A 38 4.91 -12.24 2.28
N TYR A 39 3.84 -11.79 1.61
CA TYR A 39 2.71 -12.63 1.22
C TYR A 39 2.78 -13.12 -0.22
N THR A 40 3.68 -12.58 -1.03
CA THR A 40 3.75 -12.85 -2.47
C THR A 40 5.15 -12.65 -3.04
N ASP A 41 5.48 -13.42 -4.07
CA ASP A 41 6.68 -13.29 -4.91
C ASP A 41 6.44 -12.40 -6.15
N ALA A 42 5.29 -11.75 -6.25
CA ALA A 42 4.97 -10.86 -7.36
C ALA A 42 6.00 -9.72 -7.49
N GLU A 43 6.32 -9.32 -8.73
CA GLU A 43 7.21 -8.17 -8.97
C GLU A 43 6.57 -6.84 -8.52
N THR A 44 5.24 -6.77 -8.61
CA THR A 44 4.43 -5.58 -8.35
C THR A 44 3.24 -5.95 -7.49
N ILE A 45 2.96 -5.10 -6.50
CA ILE A 45 1.80 -5.20 -5.61
C ILE A 45 0.94 -3.96 -5.81
N VAL A 46 -0.36 -4.16 -5.96
CA VAL A 46 -1.36 -3.09 -6.11
C VAL A 46 -2.36 -3.21 -4.98
N PHE A 47 -2.54 -2.16 -4.21
CA PHE A 47 -3.61 -2.09 -3.21
C PHE A 47 -4.87 -1.54 -3.87
N VAL A 48 -6.00 -2.18 -3.59
CA VAL A 48 -7.31 -1.84 -4.14
C VAL A 48 -8.29 -1.82 -2.98
N ASP A 49 -9.02 -0.71 -2.81
CA ASP A 49 -10.03 -0.61 -1.77
C ASP A 49 -11.22 -1.53 -2.09
N THR A 50 -11.87 -2.06 -1.06
CA THR A 50 -12.88 -3.13 -1.20
C THR A 50 -14.15 -2.71 -1.93
N ASP A 51 -14.40 -1.42 -2.04
CA ASP A 51 -15.52 -0.79 -2.75
C ASP A 51 -15.14 -0.35 -4.18
N THR A 52 -13.92 -0.66 -4.63
CA THR A 52 -13.46 -0.31 -5.98
C THR A 52 -14.04 -1.23 -7.04
N VAL A 53 -14.57 -0.63 -8.11
CA VAL A 53 -14.98 -1.33 -9.33
C VAL A 53 -13.99 -1.01 -10.45
N LEU A 54 -13.28 -2.02 -10.97
CA LEU A 54 -12.38 -1.85 -12.11
C LEU A 54 -13.19 -1.99 -13.41
N ALA A 55 -13.36 -0.89 -14.13
CA ALA A 55 -14.09 -0.86 -15.39
C ALA A 55 -13.31 -1.48 -16.57
N LEU A 56 -11.99 -1.57 -16.44
CA LEU A 56 -11.06 -2.09 -17.45
C LEU A 56 -9.88 -2.79 -16.74
N ASP A 57 -9.17 -3.64 -17.47
CA ASP A 57 -8.00 -4.36 -16.97
C ASP A 57 -6.88 -3.39 -16.55
N LEU A 58 -6.27 -3.66 -15.38
CA LEU A 58 -5.09 -2.94 -14.90
C LEU A 58 -3.83 -3.48 -15.57
N THR A 59 -3.12 -2.61 -16.31
CA THR A 59 -1.87 -2.96 -16.98
C THR A 59 -0.67 -2.25 -16.35
N ARG A 60 0.53 -2.83 -16.55
CA ARG A 60 1.78 -2.27 -16.01
C ARG A 60 2.03 -0.84 -16.49
N ASP A 61 1.80 -0.55 -17.76
CA ASP A 61 2.07 0.75 -18.37
C ASP A 61 1.09 1.84 -17.90
N GLN A 62 -0.05 1.44 -17.35
CA GLN A 62 -0.91 2.36 -16.62
C GLN A 62 -0.27 2.71 -15.27
N LEU A 63 0.23 1.71 -14.53
CA LEU A 63 0.71 1.83 -13.14
C LEU A 63 2.05 2.55 -12.97
N PHE A 64 2.97 2.40 -13.93
CA PHE A 64 4.34 2.89 -13.80
C PHE A 64 4.78 3.70 -15.03
N ASP A 65 5.66 4.67 -14.81
CA ASP A 65 6.39 5.33 -15.88
C ASP A 65 7.48 4.43 -16.48
N SER A 66 8.15 4.92 -17.53
CA SER A 66 9.25 4.21 -18.20
C SER A 66 10.47 3.96 -17.32
N GLU A 67 10.62 4.69 -16.20
CA GLU A 67 11.66 4.48 -15.19
C GLU A 67 11.21 3.47 -14.10
N GLY A 68 9.96 3.01 -14.15
CA GLY A 68 9.38 2.10 -13.18
C GLY A 68 8.91 2.78 -11.89
N LYS A 69 8.71 4.10 -11.91
CA LYS A 69 8.14 4.84 -10.78
C LYS A 69 6.62 4.81 -10.86
N PRO A 70 5.91 4.55 -9.76
CA PRO A 70 4.47 4.60 -9.76
C PRO A 70 3.99 6.06 -9.86
N TYR A 71 2.88 6.25 -10.54
CA TYR A 71 2.15 7.52 -10.51
C TYR A 71 1.48 7.71 -9.14
N LEU A 72 1.19 8.94 -8.71
CA LEU A 72 0.56 9.20 -7.42
C LEU A 72 -0.91 9.60 -7.59
N CYS A 73 -1.79 9.12 -6.70
CA CYS A 73 -3.16 9.63 -6.55
C CYS A 73 -3.12 11.15 -6.33
N TYR A 74 -4.11 11.88 -6.86
CA TYR A 74 -4.15 13.34 -6.97
C TYR A 74 -3.92 14.17 -5.67
N ARG A 75 -3.74 13.54 -4.50
CA ARG A 75 -3.57 14.25 -3.23
C ARG A 75 -2.36 15.17 -3.28
N HIS A 76 -2.62 16.44 -3.01
CA HIS A 76 -1.59 17.45 -2.96
C HIS A 76 -0.61 17.15 -1.83
N VAL A 77 0.69 17.12 -2.12
CA VAL A 77 1.76 16.78 -1.14
C VAL A 77 1.70 17.68 0.10
N GLY A 78 1.24 18.92 -0.04
CA GLY A 78 1.07 19.86 1.07
C GLY A 78 -0.02 19.49 2.09
N GLU A 79 -0.88 18.52 1.78
CA GLU A 79 -1.87 17.97 2.71
C GLU A 79 -1.34 16.76 3.49
N CYS A 80 -0.11 16.32 3.19
CA CYS A 80 0.51 15.18 3.85
C CYS A 80 1.39 15.61 5.04
N ALA A 81 1.40 14.78 6.10
CA ALA A 81 2.37 14.92 7.19
C ALA A 81 3.81 14.88 6.64
N PRO A 82 4.82 15.50 7.31
CA PRO A 82 6.17 15.68 6.76
C PRO A 82 6.80 14.40 6.18
N TYR A 83 6.56 13.25 6.80
CA TYR A 83 7.08 11.94 6.37
C TYR A 83 6.40 11.41 5.11
N CYS A 84 5.08 11.62 4.99
CA CYS A 84 4.35 11.31 3.76
C CYS A 84 4.88 12.19 2.62
N GLY A 85 5.12 13.48 2.88
CA GLY A 85 5.65 14.40 1.88
C GLY A 85 7.04 13.99 1.35
N ASP A 86 7.96 13.62 2.23
CA ASP A 86 9.30 13.14 1.86
C ASP A 86 9.26 11.87 1.00
N TRP A 87 8.37 10.92 1.33
CA TRP A 87 8.17 9.74 0.50
C TRP A 87 7.56 10.08 -0.87
N MET A 88 6.52 10.92 -0.89
CA MET A 88 5.86 11.35 -2.12
C MET A 88 6.77 12.14 -3.07
N GLN A 89 7.78 12.85 -2.56
CA GLN A 89 8.71 13.59 -3.40
C GLN A 89 9.81 12.71 -4.02
N ASN A 90 10.18 11.62 -3.35
CA ASN A 90 11.36 10.83 -3.72
C ASN A 90 11.04 9.54 -4.50
N PHE A 91 9.87 8.93 -4.29
CA PHE A 91 9.61 7.55 -4.77
C PHE A 91 8.47 7.42 -5.78
N VAL A 92 7.73 8.49 -6.06
CA VAL A 92 6.52 8.49 -6.89
C VAL A 92 6.51 9.72 -7.81
N LYS A 93 5.69 9.71 -8.86
CA LYS A 93 5.54 10.83 -9.79
C LYS A 93 4.16 11.46 -9.70
N PRO A 94 4.02 12.80 -9.84
CA PRO A 94 2.72 13.43 -9.95
C PRO A 94 2.01 12.98 -11.22
N MET A 95 0.70 12.81 -11.13
CA MET A 95 -0.15 12.43 -12.26
C MET A 95 -0.37 13.59 -13.22
N LEU A 96 -0.32 13.32 -14.53
CA LEU A 96 -0.56 14.32 -15.57
C LEU A 96 -2.07 14.43 -15.91
N GLY A 97 -2.64 15.64 -15.84
CA GLY A 97 -3.95 15.96 -16.44
C GLY A 97 -5.10 16.36 -15.50
N GLU A 98 -4.96 17.43 -14.72
CA GLU A 98 -6.13 18.13 -14.13
C GLU A 98 -7.03 18.68 -15.26
N GLY A 99 -8.30 18.25 -15.33
CA GLY A 99 -9.27 18.78 -16.31
C GLY A 99 -10.61 18.04 -16.31
N ASP A 100 -11.60 18.60 -17.04
CA ASP A 100 -13.05 18.26 -17.06
C ASP A 100 -13.41 16.79 -17.41
N GLY A 101 -12.40 15.95 -17.68
CA GLY A 101 -12.48 14.55 -18.10
C GLY A 101 -12.18 13.50 -17.01
N LEU A 102 -12.58 13.74 -15.75
CA LEU A 102 -12.67 12.69 -14.71
C LEU A 102 -13.63 11.53 -15.11
N ASN A 103 -14.36 11.66 -16.22
CA ASN A 103 -15.60 10.96 -16.58
C ASN A 103 -15.49 9.47 -16.97
N TYR A 104 -14.37 8.78 -16.71
CA TYR A 104 -14.22 7.31 -16.87
C TYR A 104 -13.46 6.67 -15.69
N GLU A 105 -13.68 7.15 -14.47
CA GLU A 105 -12.86 6.96 -13.27
C GLU A 105 -12.22 5.57 -13.04
N PHE A 106 -10.88 5.53 -13.12
CA PHE A 106 -9.99 4.41 -12.77
C PHE A 106 -9.37 4.68 -11.37
N MET A 107 -10.23 4.70 -10.37
CA MET A 107 -10.06 5.49 -9.15
C MET A 107 -8.74 5.30 -8.40
N CYS A 108 -7.96 6.31 -8.06
CA CYS A 108 -7.84 7.62 -8.67
C CYS A 108 -6.38 7.73 -9.12
N ARG A 109 -6.12 6.91 -10.16
CA ARG A 109 -4.95 6.83 -11.02
C ARG A 109 -3.56 6.78 -10.33
N LEU A 110 -3.41 5.70 -9.55
CA LEU A 110 -2.22 4.85 -9.43
C LEU A 110 -1.14 5.15 -8.39
N GLY A 111 -1.45 5.93 -7.35
CA GLY A 111 -0.62 6.07 -6.13
C GLY A 111 -0.74 4.95 -5.09
N GLN A 112 -0.94 3.70 -5.51
CA GLN A 112 -1.10 2.54 -4.62
C GLN A 112 -0.45 1.27 -5.17
N ALA A 113 0.40 1.39 -6.18
CA ALA A 113 1.15 0.30 -6.77
C ALA A 113 2.63 0.45 -6.46
N TYR A 114 3.28 -0.63 -6.05
CA TYR A 114 4.70 -0.63 -5.70
C TYR A 114 5.40 -1.84 -6.26
N ARG A 115 6.65 -1.65 -6.69
CA ARG A 115 7.55 -2.77 -6.94
C ARG A 115 7.93 -3.39 -5.60
N SER A 116 7.96 -4.72 -5.54
CA SER A 116 8.20 -5.44 -4.29
C SER A 116 9.56 -5.11 -3.66
N ASN A 117 10.54 -4.71 -4.48
CA ASN A 117 11.86 -4.28 -4.01
C ASN A 117 11.87 -2.93 -3.26
N ILE A 118 10.75 -2.20 -3.21
CA ILE A 118 10.63 -0.94 -2.46
C ILE A 118 10.32 -1.20 -0.99
N PHE A 119 9.54 -2.24 -0.67
CA PHE A 119 9.07 -2.47 0.70
C PHE A 119 10.21 -2.65 1.72
N PRO A 120 11.29 -3.42 1.44
CA PRO A 120 12.44 -3.49 2.36
C PRO A 120 13.08 -2.12 2.64
N LYS A 121 13.22 -1.28 1.60
CA LYS A 121 13.79 0.07 1.72
C LYS A 121 12.89 1.01 2.51
N LEU A 122 11.57 0.87 2.34
CA LEU A 122 10.59 1.65 3.08
C LEU A 122 10.63 1.28 4.57
N ARG A 123 10.67 -0.01 4.91
CA ARG A 123 10.82 -0.48 6.29
C ARG A 123 12.11 0.04 6.93
N GLU A 124 13.23 -0.05 6.23
CA GLU A 124 14.53 0.49 6.69
C GLU A 124 14.44 2.01 6.95
N ARG A 125 13.80 2.78 6.07
CA ARG A 125 13.65 4.23 6.25
C ARG A 125 12.77 4.57 7.45
N VAL A 126 11.66 3.85 7.65
CA VAL A 126 10.79 4.06 8.82
C VAL A 126 11.53 3.69 10.11
N GLN A 127 12.25 2.57 10.12
CA GLN A 127 13.10 2.16 11.24
C GLN A 127 14.12 3.25 11.60
N ASN A 128 14.86 3.76 10.61
CA ASN A 128 15.87 4.80 10.86
C ASN A 128 15.26 6.11 11.42
N LEU A 129 13.99 6.37 11.15
CA LEU A 129 13.28 7.55 11.65
C LEU A 129 12.64 7.35 13.02
N LYS A 130 12.10 6.15 13.30
CA LYS A 130 11.31 5.85 14.50
C LYS A 130 12.09 5.07 15.58
N GLY A 131 13.26 4.52 15.24
CA GLY A 131 14.16 3.83 16.17
C GLY A 131 13.75 2.40 16.53
N ASP A 132 14.41 1.86 17.56
CA ASP A 132 14.30 0.45 17.95
C ASP A 132 12.94 0.08 18.57
N GLU A 133 12.25 1.04 19.19
CA GLU A 133 10.91 0.82 19.75
C GLU A 133 9.88 0.47 18.67
N TRP A 134 9.95 1.16 17.53
CA TRP A 134 9.13 0.85 16.37
C TRP A 134 9.40 -0.58 15.85
N ASN A 135 10.68 -0.98 15.78
CA ASN A 135 11.04 -2.34 15.36
C ASN A 135 10.51 -3.41 16.31
N ASN A 136 10.58 -3.16 17.61
CA ASN A 136 10.05 -4.07 18.62
C ASN A 136 8.54 -4.20 18.46
N TYR A 137 7.84 -3.07 18.28
CA TYR A 137 6.41 -3.06 18.00
C TYR A 137 6.05 -3.87 16.74
N VAL A 138 6.72 -3.62 15.62
CA VAL A 138 6.49 -4.38 14.37
C VAL A 138 6.77 -5.87 14.56
N SER A 139 7.86 -6.21 15.27
CA SER A 139 8.21 -7.60 15.58
C SER A 139 7.16 -8.28 16.45
N SER A 140 6.60 -7.59 17.45
CA SER A 140 5.50 -8.12 18.26
C SER A 140 4.24 -8.32 17.44
N ALA A 141 3.91 -7.38 16.54
CA ALA A 141 2.74 -7.47 15.67
C ALA A 141 2.82 -8.69 14.74
N LEU A 142 4.01 -9.02 14.24
CA LEU A 142 4.29 -10.20 13.41
C LEU A 142 4.30 -11.54 14.18
N ASN A 143 4.49 -11.53 15.50
CA ASN A 143 4.78 -12.74 16.29
C ASN A 143 3.70 -13.13 17.33
N GLY A 144 2.49 -12.59 17.24
CA GLY A 144 1.40 -13.00 18.13
C GLY A 144 0.55 -11.87 18.70
N GLY A 145 0.76 -10.64 18.23
CA GLY A 145 -0.09 -9.50 18.57
C GLY A 145 0.67 -8.40 19.28
N ALA A 146 0.61 -7.18 18.75
CA ALA A 146 1.08 -5.99 19.44
C ALA A 146 -0.09 -5.22 20.07
N SER A 147 0.19 -4.50 21.17
CA SER A 147 -0.70 -3.42 21.61
C SER A 147 -0.70 -2.31 20.55
N PRO A 148 -1.82 -1.59 20.34
CA PRO A 148 -1.87 -0.47 19.42
C PRO A 148 -0.76 0.56 19.72
N TRP A 149 -0.11 1.03 18.67
CA TRP A 149 0.91 2.07 18.76
C TRP A 149 0.29 3.44 18.99
N SER A 150 0.76 4.19 19.98
CA SER A 150 0.48 5.61 20.17
C SER A 150 1.73 6.45 19.99
N GLU A 151 1.65 7.57 19.27
CA GLU A 151 2.73 8.56 19.31
C GLU A 151 2.76 9.19 20.71
N GLY A 152 3.81 8.88 21.47
CA GLY A 152 3.96 9.21 22.89
C GLY A 152 4.67 8.13 23.72
N ASP A 153 4.82 6.92 23.16
CA ASP A 153 5.54 5.80 23.80
C ASP A 153 7.03 5.74 23.45
N GLY A 154 7.61 6.86 22.98
CA GLY A 154 9.03 7.06 22.66
C GLY A 154 9.45 8.52 22.73
#